data_AF-A0A645CHQ5-F1
#
_entry.id   AF-A0A645CHQ5-F1
#
_cell.length_a   1.000
_cell.length_b   1.000
_cell.length_c   1.000
_cell.angle_alpha   90.00
_cell.angle_beta   90.00
_cell.angle_gamma   90.00
#
_symmetry.space_group_name_H-M   'P 1'
#
loop_
_entity.id
_entity.type
_entity.pdbx_description
1 polymer ?
#
loop_
_entity_poly.entity_id
_entity_poly.type
_entity_poly.pdbx_seq_one_letter_code
_entity_poly.pdbx_strand_id
1 'polypeptide(L)'
;MIDVRELRVGNYVTDESLDLIGCTVLVENITDKGINITINPDKCRIEPEYTFEQLKGVYLTGKILSKCGFEINKGSFDTKVATLKNHTPDASPISIVIYGAGKMVGPAILYGKTTRILHLHQLQNLYFDLTGQELEITF
;
A
#
# COMPACT_ATOMS: atom_id res chain seq x y z
N MET A 1 10.23 -3.12 -9.01
CA MET A 1 11.05 -3.82 -8.00
C MET A 1 10.92 -3.02 -6.73
N ILE A 2 10.61 -3.67 -5.61
CA ILE A 2 10.54 -2.97 -4.32
C ILE A 2 11.95 -2.52 -3.91
N ASP A 3 12.09 -1.31 -3.35
CA ASP A 3 13.32 -0.98 -2.63
C ASP A 3 13.25 -1.69 -1.29
N VAL A 4 14.18 -2.62 -1.05
CA VAL A 4 14.24 -3.43 0.17
C VAL A 4 14.26 -2.57 1.43
N ARG A 5 14.86 -1.38 1.35
CA ARG A 5 14.95 -0.44 2.47
C ARG A 5 13.61 0.19 2.83
N GLU A 6 12.63 0.12 1.93
CA GLU A 6 11.25 0.54 2.18
C GLU A 6 10.40 -0.61 2.74
N LEU A 7 10.89 -1.85 2.81
CA LEU A 7 10.08 -2.95 3.29
C LEU A 7 10.04 -3.02 4.82
N ARG A 8 8.85 -3.22 5.36
CA ARG A 8 8.60 -3.42 6.79
C ARG A 8 7.67 -4.60 7.05
N VAL A 9 7.80 -5.17 8.26
CA VAL A 9 6.77 -6.07 8.81
C VAL A 9 5.42 -5.34 8.80
N GLY A 10 4.36 -6.03 8.40
CA GLY A 10 3.03 -5.44 8.18
C GLY A 10 2.77 -4.97 6.75
N ASN A 11 3.78 -4.90 5.88
CA ASN A 11 3.57 -4.53 4.48
C ASN A 11 2.89 -5.65 3.68
N TYR A 12 1.95 -5.27 2.83
CA TYR A 12 1.40 -6.15 1.80
C TYR A 12 2.20 -6.04 0.51
N VAL A 13 2.69 -7.18 0.05
CA VAL A 13 3.52 -7.33 -1.15
C VAL A 13 2.94 -8.43 -2.04
N THR A 14 3.57 -8.67 -3.19
CA THR A 14 3.27 -9.77 -4.09
C THR A 14 4.56 -10.26 -4.75
N ASP A 15 4.47 -11.25 -5.63
CA ASP A 15 5.55 -11.69 -6.52
C ASP A 15 4.99 -11.86 -7.95
N GLU A 16 5.82 -12.32 -8.89
CA GLU A 16 5.36 -12.56 -10.28
C GLU A 16 4.21 -13.56 -10.39
N SER A 17 4.29 -14.69 -9.69
CA SER A 17 3.30 -15.75 -9.72
C SER A 17 2.01 -15.32 -9.02
N LEU A 18 2.12 -14.61 -7.90
CA LEU A 18 1.00 -14.16 -7.09
C LEU A 18 0.25 -12.99 -7.74
N ASP A 19 0.94 -12.06 -8.39
CA ASP A 19 0.32 -10.94 -9.10
C ASP A 19 -0.54 -11.43 -10.26
N LEU A 20 -0.10 -12.48 -10.97
CA LEU A 20 -0.87 -13.12 -12.05
C LEU A 20 -2.23 -13.64 -11.60
N ILE A 21 -2.35 -14.07 -10.34
CA ILE A 21 -3.59 -14.58 -9.76
C ILE A 21 -4.28 -13.56 -8.83
N GLY A 22 -3.76 -12.33 -8.76
CA GLY A 22 -4.30 -11.24 -7.94
C GLY A 22 -4.17 -11.47 -6.43
N CYS A 23 -3.16 -12.24 -6.01
CA CYS A 23 -2.86 -12.53 -4.61
C CYS A 23 -1.85 -11.55 -4.04
N THR A 24 -2.05 -11.21 -2.77
CA THR A 24 -1.15 -10.40 -1.95
C THR A 24 -0.79 -11.15 -0.69
N VAL A 25 0.39 -10.85 -0.15
CA VAL A 25 0.96 -11.53 1.01
C VAL A 25 1.44 -10.52 2.03
N LEU A 26 1.28 -10.85 3.30
CA LEU A 26 1.70 -10.02 4.41
C LEU A 26 3.13 -10.38 4.80
N VAL A 27 3.99 -9.37 4.94
CA VAL A 27 5.33 -9.56 5.51
C VAL A 27 5.23 -9.70 7.02
N GLU A 28 5.56 -10.88 7.54
CA GLU A 28 5.50 -11.16 8.99
C GLU A 28 6.86 -11.03 9.67
N ASN A 29 7.93 -11.41 8.97
CA ASN A 29 9.28 -11.34 9.51
C ASN A 29 10.30 -11.05 8.41
N ILE A 30 11.32 -10.26 8.75
CA ILE A 30 12.45 -9.94 7.88
C ILE A 30 13.71 -10.35 8.62
N THR A 31 14.48 -11.23 8.01
CA THR A 31 15.76 -11.74 8.54
C THR A 31 16.90 -11.39 7.59
N ASP A 32 18.13 -11.64 8.02
CA ASP A 32 19.32 -11.58 7.19
C ASP A 32 19.29 -12.59 6.03
N LYS A 33 18.54 -13.67 6.17
CA LYS A 33 18.42 -14.76 5.19
C LYS A 33 17.28 -14.60 4.19
N GLY A 34 16.31 -13.73 4.49
CA GLY A 34 15.14 -13.54 3.63
C GLY A 34 13.91 -13.08 4.41
N ILE A 35 12.75 -13.25 3.78
CA ILE A 35 11.47 -12.73 4.25
C ILE A 35 10.48 -13.88 4.44
N ASN A 36 9.86 -13.91 5.61
CA ASN A 36 8.72 -14.79 5.87
C ASN A 36 7.43 -14.04 5.59
N ILE A 37 6.56 -14.68 4.81
CA ILE A 37 5.29 -14.12 4.39
C ILE A 37 4.14 -15.04 4.80
N THR A 38 2.99 -14.44 5.08
CA THR A 38 1.72 -15.16 5.18
C THR A 38 0.82 -14.75 4.02
N ILE A 39 0.45 -15.75 3.22
CA ILE A 39 -0.63 -15.60 2.25
C ILE A 39 -1.94 -15.55 3.05
N ASN A 40 -2.81 -14.61 2.68
CA ASN A 40 -4.14 -14.42 3.26
C ASN A 40 -4.79 -15.76 3.66
N PRO A 41 -5.39 -15.89 4.86
CA PRO A 41 -5.64 -17.17 5.53
C PRO A 41 -6.57 -18.15 4.80
N ASP A 42 -7.25 -17.71 3.74
CA ASP A 42 -8.20 -18.52 2.98
C ASP A 42 -7.59 -19.34 1.81
N LYS A 43 -6.31 -19.13 1.43
CA LYS A 43 -5.79 -19.67 0.15
C LYS A 43 -4.35 -20.21 0.15
N CYS A 44 -4.02 -21.02 1.15
CA CYS A 44 -2.75 -21.77 1.31
C CYS A 44 -1.65 -21.01 2.06
N ARG A 45 -1.20 -21.62 3.15
CA ARG A 45 0.08 -21.31 3.80
C ARG A 45 1.18 -21.90 2.92
N ILE A 46 1.94 -21.06 2.24
CA ILE A 46 3.18 -21.47 1.59
C ILE A 46 4.28 -20.94 2.49
N GLU A 47 5.17 -21.81 2.95
CA GLU A 47 6.40 -21.43 3.64
C GLU A 47 7.59 -21.53 2.67
N PRO A 48 7.79 -20.62 1.70
CA PRO A 48 9.13 -20.38 1.18
C PRO A 48 9.72 -19.18 1.90
N GLU A 49 10.99 -19.27 2.28
CA GLU A 49 11.79 -18.08 2.50
C GLU A 49 11.84 -17.32 1.16
N TYR A 50 11.23 -16.15 1.08
CA TYR A 50 11.33 -15.28 -0.09
C TYR A 50 12.65 -14.52 -0.03
N THR A 51 13.36 -14.46 -1.16
CA THR A 51 14.43 -13.48 -1.32
C THR A 51 13.83 -12.11 -1.61
N PHE A 52 14.57 -11.07 -1.26
CA PHE A 52 14.14 -9.69 -1.45
C PHE A 52 13.85 -9.35 -2.92
N GLU A 53 14.57 -9.98 -3.85
CA GLU A 53 14.47 -9.76 -5.30
C GLU A 53 13.19 -10.33 -5.89
N GLN A 54 12.59 -11.34 -5.24
CA GLN A 54 11.37 -11.98 -5.70
C GLN A 54 10.13 -11.12 -5.43
N LEU A 55 10.20 -10.20 -4.48
CA LEU A 55 9.07 -9.38 -4.08
C LEU A 55 8.85 -8.17 -4.99
N LYS A 56 7.57 -7.88 -5.19
CA LYS A 56 7.06 -6.73 -5.91
C LYS A 56 6.06 -5.97 -5.03
N GLY A 57 6.10 -4.65 -5.13
CA GLY A 57 5.10 -3.80 -4.50
C GLY A 57 3.75 -3.96 -5.19
N VAL A 58 2.69 -4.14 -4.40
CA VAL A 58 1.31 -4.17 -4.93
C VAL A 58 0.98 -2.79 -5.47
N TYR A 59 0.63 -2.69 -6.74
CA TYR A 59 0.27 -1.43 -7.36
C TYR A 59 -0.97 -0.82 -6.72
N LEU A 60 -0.90 0.45 -6.30
CA LEU A 60 -2.05 1.17 -5.79
C LEU A 60 -3.09 1.38 -6.90
N THR A 61 -4.32 0.96 -6.62
CA THR A 61 -5.47 1.16 -7.50
C THR A 61 -6.59 1.79 -6.71
N GLY A 62 -7.60 2.36 -7.40
CA GLY A 62 -8.81 2.83 -6.71
C GLY A 62 -9.46 1.75 -5.86
N LYS A 63 -9.43 0.48 -6.32
CA LYS A 63 -9.97 -0.66 -5.55
C LYS A 63 -9.22 -0.88 -4.24
N ILE A 64 -7.88 -0.84 -4.26
CA ILE A 64 -7.07 -1.00 -3.06
C ILE A 64 -7.28 0.18 -2.10
N LEU A 65 -7.32 1.41 -2.61
CA LEU A 65 -7.57 2.59 -1.79
C LEU A 65 -8.92 2.49 -1.06
N SER A 66 -9.98 2.06 -1.75
CA SER A 66 -11.28 1.84 -1.10
C SER A 66 -11.24 0.74 -0.03
N LYS A 67 -10.47 -0.34 -0.24
CA LYS A 67 -10.24 -1.38 0.78
C LYS A 67 -9.46 -0.87 2.00
N CYS A 68 -8.66 0.16 1.83
CA CYS A 68 -7.95 0.86 2.90
C CYS A 68 -8.81 1.96 3.56
N GLY A 69 -10.11 2.02 3.27
CA GLY A 69 -11.03 3.01 3.85
C GLY A 69 -11.00 4.40 3.20
N PHE A 70 -10.29 4.59 2.08
CA PHE A 70 -10.30 5.88 1.40
C PHE A 70 -11.61 6.11 0.64
N GLU A 71 -12.21 7.28 0.86
CA GLU A 71 -13.33 7.77 0.06
C GLU A 71 -12.79 8.44 -1.21
N ILE A 72 -13.15 7.91 -2.38
CA ILE A 72 -12.71 8.44 -3.68
C ILE A 72 -13.73 9.44 -4.20
N ASN A 73 -13.38 10.72 -4.14
CA ASN A 73 -14.19 11.83 -4.62
C ASN A 73 -13.66 12.38 -5.94
N LYS A 74 -14.53 13.03 -6.73
CA LYS A 74 -14.07 13.81 -7.90
C LYS A 74 -13.34 15.06 -7.40
N GLY A 75 -12.10 15.24 -7.85
CA GLY A 75 -11.35 16.47 -7.67
C GLY A 75 -11.58 17.44 -8.83
N SER A 76 -10.81 18.53 -8.85
CA SER A 76 -10.77 19.47 -9.97
C SER A 76 -9.99 18.89 -11.16
N PHE A 77 -10.24 19.39 -12.38
CA PHE A 77 -9.44 19.05 -13.58
C PHE A 77 -9.32 17.54 -13.87
N ASP A 78 -10.43 16.80 -13.84
CA ASP A 78 -10.48 15.34 -14.06
C ASP A 78 -9.63 14.49 -13.11
N THR A 79 -9.21 15.05 -11.97
CA THR A 79 -8.56 14.31 -10.91
C THR A 79 -9.58 13.60 -10.02
N LYS A 80 -9.14 12.57 -9.32
CA LYS A 80 -9.85 11.99 -8.18
C LYS A 80 -9.04 12.26 -6.93
N VAL A 81 -9.69 12.53 -5.81
CA VAL A 81 -9.04 12.68 -4.52
C VAL A 81 -9.50 11.53 -3.64
N ALA A 82 -8.57 10.74 -3.15
CA ALA A 82 -8.81 9.73 -2.14
C ALA A 82 -8.49 10.36 -0.78
N THR A 83 -9.48 10.43 0.10
CA THR A 83 -9.31 10.99 1.44
C THR A 83 -9.60 9.92 2.48
N LEU A 84 -8.69 9.78 3.45
CA LEU A 84 -8.89 9.00 4.65
C LEU A 84 -9.15 9.96 5.81
N LYS A 85 -10.35 9.86 6.39
CA LYS A 85 -10.72 10.67 7.56
C LYS A 85 -9.97 10.10 8.77
N ASN A 86 -9.09 10.89 9.37
CA ASN A 86 -8.43 10.50 10.61
C ASN A 86 -9.46 10.48 11.76
N HIS A 87 -9.32 9.51 12.66
CA HIS A 87 -10.18 9.36 13.83
C HIS A 87 -9.84 10.32 14.98
N THR A 88 -8.81 11.16 14.84
CA THR A 88 -8.41 12.16 15.83
C THR A 88 -8.91 13.55 15.42
N PRO A 89 -9.66 14.26 16.29
CA PRO A 89 -10.28 15.56 15.97
C PRO A 89 -9.30 16.64 15.49
N ASP A 90 -8.03 16.55 15.91
CA ASP A 90 -7.00 17.56 15.66
C ASP A 90 -6.04 17.19 14.51
N ALA A 91 -6.17 16.00 13.91
CA ALA A 91 -5.29 15.59 12.81
C ALA A 91 -5.87 15.98 11.45
N SER A 92 -5.04 16.62 10.62
CA SER A 92 -5.41 16.86 9.22
C SER A 92 -5.67 15.54 8.49
N PRO A 93 -6.73 15.44 7.66
CA PRO A 93 -7.02 14.22 6.92
C PRO A 93 -5.91 13.90 5.92
N ILE A 94 -5.59 12.62 5.77
CA ILE A 94 -4.63 12.16 4.75
C ILE A 94 -5.35 12.18 3.39
N SER A 95 -4.83 12.99 2.46
CA SER A 95 -5.40 13.13 1.13
C SER A 95 -4.39 12.76 0.05
N ILE A 96 -4.80 11.88 -0.86
CA ILE A 96 -4.01 11.40 -1.99
C ILE A 96 -4.69 11.91 -3.26
N VAL A 97 -3.95 12.64 -4.10
CA VAL A 97 -4.46 13.12 -5.38
C VAL A 97 -4.13 12.09 -6.48
N ILE A 98 -5.15 11.65 -7.19
CA ILE A 98 -5.08 10.65 -8.26
C ILE A 98 -5.36 11.35 -9.59
N TYR A 99 -4.41 11.32 -10.53
CA TYR A 99 -4.60 11.84 -11.89
C TYR A 99 -5.11 10.72 -12.83
N GLY A 100 -6.13 11.00 -13.66
CA GLY A 100 -6.68 10.07 -14.67
C GLY A 100 -5.83 10.06 -15.96
N ALA A 101 -5.71 8.98 -16.74
CA ALA A 101 -6.72 8.03 -17.19
C ALA A 101 -6.27 6.56 -17.09
N GLY A 102 -7.00 5.72 -16.34
CA GLY A 102 -6.89 4.25 -16.40
C GLY A 102 -5.56 3.60 -15.95
N LYS A 103 -4.49 4.37 -15.76
CA LYS A 103 -3.17 3.91 -15.29
C LYS A 103 -2.63 4.87 -14.22
N MET A 104 -2.91 4.51 -12.97
CA MET A 104 -2.20 4.74 -11.70
C MET A 104 -1.60 6.10 -11.27
N VAL A 105 -2.16 6.53 -10.12
CA VAL A 105 -1.60 7.10 -8.86
C VAL A 105 -0.64 8.28 -8.97
N GLY A 106 -1.20 9.44 -8.65
CA GLY A 106 -0.51 10.72 -8.53
C GLY A 106 0.19 10.92 -7.18
N PRO A 107 0.87 12.07 -7.03
CA PRO A 107 1.50 12.46 -5.77
C PRO A 107 0.50 12.52 -4.61
N ALA A 108 0.87 11.90 -3.49
CA ALA A 108 0.31 12.30 -2.20
C ALA A 108 0.81 13.71 -1.88
N ILE A 109 -0.12 14.59 -1.53
CA ILE A 109 0.22 15.94 -1.07
C ILE A 109 0.19 15.90 0.44
N LEU A 110 1.37 15.96 1.05
CA LEU A 110 1.51 16.11 2.49
C LEU A 110 2.14 17.47 2.79
N TYR A 111 1.43 18.35 3.48
CA TYR A 111 1.96 19.67 3.89
C TYR A 111 2.64 20.46 2.76
N GLY A 112 2.11 20.38 1.53
CA GLY A 112 2.66 21.07 0.36
C GLY A 112 3.86 20.38 -0.32
N LYS A 113 4.30 19.21 0.17
CA LYS A 113 5.25 18.34 -0.55
C LYS A 113 4.51 17.25 -1.31
N THR A 114 4.83 17.13 -2.59
CA THR A 114 4.34 16.07 -3.48
C THR A 114 5.30 14.89 -3.45
N THR A 115 4.90 13.79 -2.85
CA THR A 115 5.63 12.51 -2.95
C THR A 115 4.83 11.54 -3.81
N ARG A 116 5.47 10.94 -4.80
CA ARG A 116 4.83 9.94 -5.66
C ARG A 116 4.73 8.62 -4.92
N ILE A 117 3.50 8.13 -4.72
CA ILE A 117 3.24 6.81 -4.13
C ILE A 117 2.70 5.93 -5.25
N LEU A 118 3.38 4.82 -5.55
CA LEU A 118 2.97 3.89 -6.60
C LEU A 118 2.48 2.56 -6.03
N HIS A 119 3.03 2.16 -4.90
CA HIS A 119 2.79 0.86 -4.32
C HIS A 119 2.15 0.96 -2.93
N LEU A 120 1.40 -0.08 -2.57
CA LEU A 120 0.67 -0.16 -1.31
C LEU A 120 1.61 -0.06 -0.10
N HIS A 121 2.76 -0.74 -0.12
CA HIS A 121 3.73 -0.67 0.97
C HIS A 121 4.19 0.76 1.27
N GLN A 122 4.34 1.60 0.25
CA GLN A 122 4.71 3.00 0.42
C GLN A 122 3.61 3.80 1.12
N LEU A 123 2.35 3.51 0.81
CA LEU A 123 1.22 4.11 1.50
C LEU A 123 1.11 3.63 2.95
N GLN A 124 1.31 2.33 3.19
CA GLN A 124 1.30 1.76 4.53
C GLN A 124 2.38 2.40 5.42
N ASN A 125 3.61 2.51 4.91
CA ASN A 125 4.71 3.13 5.64
C ASN A 125 4.44 4.60 5.93
N LEU A 126 3.94 5.35 4.94
CA LEU A 126 3.57 6.74 5.13
C LEU A 126 2.47 6.88 6.19
N TYR A 127 1.44 6.04 6.14
CA TYR A 127 0.36 6.05 7.11
C TYR A 127 0.88 5.78 8.53
N PHE A 128 1.74 4.78 8.69
CA PHE A 128 2.38 4.48 9.97
C PHE A 128 3.24 5.64 10.46
N ASP A 129 4.07 6.24 9.61
CA ASP A 129 4.95 7.34 10.00
C ASP A 129 4.16 8.57 10.47
N LEU A 130 2.94 8.75 9.96
CA LEU A 130 2.07 9.88 10.32
C LEU A 130 1.18 9.61 11.52
N THR A 131 0.75 8.37 11.72
CA THR A 131 -0.29 8.03 12.70
C THR A 131 0.22 7.15 13.84
N GLY A 132 1.35 6.48 13.67
CA GLY A 132 1.82 5.40 14.54
C GLY A 132 1.00 4.12 14.45
N GLN A 133 0.06 4.01 13.49
CA GLN A 133 -0.85 2.89 13.32
C GLN A 133 -0.62 2.19 11.98
N GLU A 134 -0.89 0.89 11.93
CA GLU A 134 -0.87 0.13 10.68
C GLU A 134 -2.12 0.45 9.84
N LEU A 135 -1.95 0.54 8.52
CA LEU A 135 -3.06 0.77 7.61
C LEU A 135 -3.82 -0.55 7.41
N GLU A 136 -5.05 -0.61 7.93
CA GLU A 136 -5.92 -1.77 7.78
C GLU A 136 -6.45 -1.92 6.35
N ILE A 137 -6.57 -3.16 5.87
CA ILE A 137 -7.09 -3.48 4.54
C ILE A 137 -8.22 -4.49 4.69
N THR A 138 -9.40 -4.11 4.21
CA THR A 138 -10.56 -5.02 4.13
C THR A 138 -10.47 -5.87 2.86
N PHE A 139 -10.29 -7.19 3.02
CA PHE A 139 -10.20 -8.12 1.88
C PHE A 139 -11.55 -8.61 1.38
#